data_AF-A0A7R9HNB0-F1
#
_entry.id   AF-A0A7R9HNB0-F1
#
_cell.length_a   1.000
_cell.length_b   1.000
_cell.length_c   1.000
_cell.angle_alpha   90.00
_cell.angle_beta   90.00
_cell.angle_gamma   90.00
#
_symmetry.space_group_name_H-M   'P 1'
#
loop_
_entity.id
_entity.type
_entity.pdbx_description
1 polymer ?
#
loop_
_entity_poly.entity_id
_entity_poly.type
_entity_poly.pdbx_seq_one_letter_code
_entity_poly.pdbx_strand_id
1 'polypeptide(L)'
;MGRNPGVKLSMTAQMWAEILELLSCFSGRPCPPFKIVILDEADSMTHAAQAALRRTMERECKSTRFCLICNYVSRIIQPLTSRCTKFRFKPLGNEKILEHLQLICAQEEVLCGQEVLRLLVDTSDGDMRRAITCLQSSAKLQDKGALVTVEDVLEISGVIQF
;
A
#
# COMPACT_ATOMS: atom_id res chain seq x y z
N MET A 1 10.81 -59.08 26.77
CA MET A 1 10.06 -57.84 27.09
C MET A 1 11.03 -56.67 27.02
N GLY A 2 10.96 -55.69 26.14
CA GLY A 2 10.17 -55.43 24.95
C GLY A 2 10.91 -54.27 24.28
N ARG A 3 11.45 -54.49 23.08
CA ARG A 3 12.04 -53.42 22.26
C ARG A 3 10.88 -52.53 21.85
N ASN A 4 10.82 -51.29 22.34
CA ASN A 4 9.84 -50.33 21.86
C ASN A 4 10.19 -50.03 20.39
N PRO A 5 9.28 -50.32 19.44
CA PRO A 5 9.55 -50.17 18.03
C PRO A 5 9.46 -48.69 17.65
N GLY A 6 10.32 -48.28 16.72
CA GLY A 6 10.29 -46.96 16.12
C GLY A 6 8.88 -46.62 15.66
N VAL A 7 8.33 -45.54 16.22
CA VAL A 7 7.13 -44.90 15.72
C VAL A 7 7.51 -44.33 14.36
N LYS A 8 7.24 -45.09 13.30
CA LYS A 8 7.23 -44.57 11.93
C LYS A 8 6.16 -43.48 11.91
N LEU A 9 6.56 -42.23 12.06
CA LEU A 9 5.75 -41.08 11.66
C LEU A 9 5.28 -41.38 10.23
N SER A 10 3.97 -41.41 10.03
CA SER A 10 3.37 -41.78 8.74
C SER A 10 3.93 -40.91 7.62
N MET A 11 4.04 -41.44 6.40
CA MET A 11 4.48 -40.68 5.21
C MET A 11 3.76 -39.33 5.07
N THR A 12 2.52 -39.21 5.55
CA THR A 12 1.80 -37.95 5.64
C THR A 12 2.44 -36.94 6.59
N ALA A 13 2.91 -37.33 7.77
CA ALA A 13 3.59 -36.42 8.70
C ALA A 13 4.95 -35.91 8.16
N GLN A 14 5.67 -36.75 7.40
CA GLN A 14 6.91 -36.34 6.71
C GLN A 14 6.60 -35.41 5.52
N MET A 15 5.56 -35.72 4.73
CA MET A 15 5.15 -34.90 3.59
C MET A 15 4.61 -33.52 4.03
N TRP A 16 3.90 -33.45 5.15
CA TRP A 16 3.46 -32.17 5.74
C TRP A 16 4.64 -31.35 6.29
N ALA A 17 5.69 -31.99 6.83
CA ALA A 17 6.91 -31.29 7.25
C ALA A 17 7.70 -30.74 6.05
N GLU A 18 7.83 -31.51 4.96
CA GLU A 18 8.45 -31.06 3.70
C GLU A 18 7.66 -29.92 3.04
N ILE A 19 6.32 -29.97 3.04
CA ILE A 19 5.48 -28.87 2.54
C ILE A 19 5.63 -27.60 3.42
N LEU A 20 5.76 -27.77 4.75
CA LEU A 20 6.01 -26.64 5.65
C LEU A 20 7.40 -26.02 5.42
N GLU A 21 8.42 -26.84 5.15
CA GLU A 21 9.76 -26.37 4.77
C GLU A 21 9.74 -25.67 3.40
N LEU A 22 9.01 -26.19 2.42
CA LEU A 22 8.85 -25.57 1.09
C LEU A 22 8.15 -24.20 1.15
N LEU A 23 7.19 -24.01 2.06
CA LEU A 23 6.53 -22.73 2.28
C LEU A 23 7.41 -21.70 3.02
N SER A 24 8.47 -22.16 3.71
CA SER A 24 9.35 -21.28 4.48
C SER A 24 10.45 -20.60 3.65
N CYS A 25 10.64 -20.99 2.37
CA CYS A 25 11.84 -20.63 1.62
C CYS A 25 11.61 -20.19 0.16
N PHE A 26 10.57 -19.40 -0.16
CA PHE A 26 10.40 -18.85 -1.52
C PHE A 26 11.50 -17.83 -1.91
N SER A 27 12.29 -17.31 -0.96
CA SER A 27 13.27 -16.24 -1.21
C SER A 27 14.67 -16.47 -0.62
N GLY A 28 14.99 -17.66 -0.11
CA GLY A 28 16.34 -18.00 0.40
C GLY A 28 16.82 -17.17 1.59
N ARG A 29 15.95 -16.38 2.21
CA ARG A 29 16.22 -15.63 3.45
C ARG A 29 15.43 -16.26 4.59
N PRO A 30 16.04 -16.50 5.78
CA PRO A 30 15.29 -16.95 6.94
C PRO A 30 14.18 -15.92 7.20
N CYS A 31 12.93 -16.39 7.26
CA CYS A 31 11.81 -15.53 7.58
C CYS A 31 12.08 -14.88 8.95
N PRO A 32 11.96 -13.55 9.07
CA PRO A 32 12.09 -12.92 10.37
C PRO A 32 11.13 -13.58 11.36
N PRO A 33 11.54 -13.84 12.62
CA PRO A 33 10.73 -14.59 13.59
C PRO A 33 9.61 -13.73 14.19
N PHE A 34 8.98 -12.88 13.38
CA PHE A 34 7.87 -12.04 13.78
C PHE A 34 6.83 -11.90 12.67
N LYS A 35 5.57 -11.80 13.06
CA LYS A 35 4.44 -11.52 12.17
C LYS A 35 4.28 -10.02 12.01
N ILE A 36 3.78 -9.57 10.86
CA ILE A 36 3.42 -8.16 10.64
C ILE A 36 1.91 -8.07 10.48
N VAL A 37 1.30 -7.15 11.22
CA VAL A 37 -0.12 -6.78 11.11
C VAL A 37 -0.20 -5.35 10.61
N ILE A 38 -0.84 -5.16 9.45
CA ILE A 38 -1.05 -3.84 8.85
C ILE A 38 -2.51 -3.49 9.06
N LEU A 39 -2.76 -2.33 9.66
CA LEU A 39 -4.08 -1.76 9.84
C LEU A 39 -4.14 -0.46 9.04
N ASP A 40 -4.87 -0.49 7.94
CA ASP A 40 -5.15 0.69 7.13
C ASP A 40 -6.33 1.47 7.69
N GLU A 41 -6.37 2.78 7.42
CA GLU A 41 -7.40 3.70 7.91
C GLU A 41 -7.65 3.60 9.43
N ALA A 42 -6.58 3.47 10.21
CA ALA A 42 -6.67 3.28 11.67
C ALA A 42 -7.39 4.44 12.39
N ASP A 43 -7.48 5.61 11.77
CA ASP A 43 -8.26 6.75 12.28
C ASP A 43 -9.78 6.55 12.20
N SER A 44 -10.27 5.66 11.33
CA SER A 44 -11.67 5.25 11.26
C SER A 44 -12.08 4.26 12.35
N MET A 45 -11.13 3.71 13.12
CA MET A 45 -11.43 2.81 14.23
C MET A 45 -12.05 3.55 15.42
N THR A 46 -13.03 2.92 16.07
CA THR A 46 -13.62 3.44 17.31
C THR A 46 -12.58 3.49 18.45
N HIS A 47 -12.73 4.44 19.38
CA HIS A 47 -11.83 4.56 20.53
C HIS A 47 -11.76 3.29 21.38
N ALA A 48 -12.87 2.56 21.52
CA ALA A 48 -12.91 1.28 22.23
C ALA A 48 -12.05 0.21 21.52
N ALA A 49 -12.12 0.14 20.19
CA ALA A 49 -11.29 -0.78 19.41
C ALA A 49 -9.80 -0.42 19.50
N GLN A 50 -9.45 0.87 19.42
CA GLN A 50 -8.07 1.33 19.61
C GLN A 50 -7.54 1.00 21.02
N ALA A 51 -8.38 1.13 22.06
CA ALA A 51 -8.01 0.77 23.43
C ALA A 51 -7.79 -0.74 23.61
N ALA A 52 -8.58 -1.57 22.93
CA ALA A 52 -8.36 -3.01 22.89
C ALA A 52 -7.06 -3.37 22.15
N LEU A 53 -6.83 -2.75 20.99
CA LEU A 53 -5.62 -2.93 20.19
C LEU A 53 -4.37 -2.61 20.99
N ARG A 54 -4.38 -1.55 21.80
CA ARG A 54 -3.28 -1.20 22.70
C ARG A 54 -2.85 -2.37 23.59
N ARG A 55 -3.81 -3.09 24.20
CA ARG A 55 -3.51 -4.24 25.06
C ARG A 55 -2.89 -5.39 24.27
N THR A 56 -3.41 -5.64 23.07
CA THR A 56 -2.89 -6.66 22.16
C THR A 56 -1.47 -6.34 21.71
N MET A 57 -1.19 -5.07 21.36
CA MET A 57 0.15 -4.61 21.00
C MET A 57 1.15 -4.75 22.14
N GLU A 58 0.72 -4.50 23.38
CA GLU A 58 1.56 -4.68 24.58
C GLU A 58 1.87 -6.16 24.83
N ARG A 59 0.87 -7.05 24.70
CA ARG A 59 1.02 -8.50 24.92
C ARG A 59 1.88 -9.18 23.85
N GLU A 60 1.65 -8.86 22.59
CA GLU A 60 2.24 -9.54 21.43
C GLU A 60 3.46 -8.82 20.85
N CYS A 61 4.08 -7.89 21.58
CA CYS A 61 5.23 -7.11 21.10
C CYS A 61 6.48 -7.94 20.78
N LYS A 62 6.59 -9.20 21.24
CA LYS A 62 7.74 -10.07 20.94
C LYS A 62 7.56 -10.85 19.63
N SER A 63 6.32 -11.26 19.34
CA SER A 63 5.96 -12.13 18.23
C SER A 63 5.46 -11.35 17.01
N THR A 64 4.95 -10.13 17.21
CA THR A 64 4.21 -9.38 16.19
C THR A 64 4.64 -7.91 16.13
N ARG A 65 4.67 -7.34 14.93
CA ARG A 65 4.89 -5.92 14.63
C ARG A 65 3.63 -5.34 14.02
N PHE A 66 3.22 -4.17 14.50
CA PHE A 66 2.03 -3.49 14.01
C PHE A 66 2.43 -2.28 13.15
N CYS A 67 1.81 -2.15 11.98
CA CYS A 67 1.91 -0.98 11.12
C CYS A 67 0.52 -0.34 11.06
N LEU A 68 0.40 0.91 11.50
CA LEU A 68 -0.85 1.67 11.48
C LEU A 68 -0.73 2.75 10.41
N ILE A 69 -1.64 2.72 9.44
CA ILE A 69 -1.74 3.74 8.40
C ILE A 69 -2.98 4.58 8.74
N CYS A 70 -2.83 5.90 8.75
CA CYS A 70 -3.92 6.82 9.08
C CYS A 70 -3.68 8.18 8.42
N ASN A 71 -4.76 8.88 8.11
CA ASN A 71 -4.69 10.23 7.53
C ASN A 71 -4.45 11.29 8.61
N TYR A 72 -5.08 11.12 9.78
CA TYR A 72 -5.05 12.09 10.87
C TYR A 72 -4.51 11.47 12.16
N VAL A 73 -3.26 11.79 12.51
CA VAL A 73 -2.61 11.31 13.75
C VAL A 73 -3.37 11.78 15.01
N SER A 74 -4.07 12.91 14.94
CA SER A 74 -4.89 13.42 16.05
C SER A 74 -6.05 12.50 16.44
N ARG A 75 -6.52 11.65 15.53
CA ARG A 75 -7.60 10.68 15.77
C ARG A 75 -7.11 9.38 16.42
N ILE A 76 -5.79 9.18 16.50
CA ILE A 76 -5.18 8.02 17.14
C ILE A 76 -4.89 8.32 18.61
N ILE A 77 -5.31 7.42 19.51
CA ILE A 77 -5.07 7.58 20.94
C ILE A 77 -3.57 7.68 21.26
N GLN A 78 -3.20 8.58 22.17
CA GLN A 78 -1.80 8.80 22.60
C GLN A 78 -1.04 7.51 22.99
N PRO A 79 -1.66 6.52 23.67
CA PRO A 79 -0.97 5.27 24.01
C PRO A 79 -0.49 4.43 22.82
N LEU A 80 -1.16 4.48 21.65
CA LEU A 80 -0.69 3.81 20.44
C LEU A 80 0.45 4.62 19.81
N THR A 81 0.23 5.92 19.69
CA THR A 81 1.17 6.88 19.10
C THR A 81 2.51 6.96 19.86
N SER A 82 2.54 6.67 21.16
CA SER A 82 3.78 6.63 21.96
C SER A 82 4.57 5.32 21.80
N ARG A 83 3.94 4.25 21.33
CA ARG A 83 4.57 2.93 21.12
C ARG A 83 5.02 2.71 19.68
N CYS A 84 4.51 3.50 18.75
CA CYS A 84 4.88 3.44 17.33
C CYS A 84 5.92 4.51 16.97
N THR A 85 6.82 4.17 16.05
CA THR A 85 7.64 5.18 15.37
C THR A 85 6.76 5.92 14.37
N LYS A 86 6.77 7.26 14.43
CA LYS A 86 5.91 8.10 13.61
C LYS A 86 6.60 8.39 12.28
N PHE A 87 6.02 7.92 11.20
CA PHE A 87 6.41 8.30 9.84
C PHE A 87 5.36 9.26 9.28
N ARG A 88 5.79 10.44 8.84
CA ARG A 88 4.91 11.44 8.22
C ARG A 88 5.29 11.57 6.75
N PHE A 89 4.37 11.20 5.88
CA PHE A 89 4.50 11.42 4.45
C PHE A 89 4.12 12.87 4.15
N LYS A 90 4.99 13.56 3.40
CA LYS A 90 4.70 14.88 2.84
C LYS A 90 4.08 14.70 1.45
N PRO A 91 3.28 15.65 0.96
CA PRO A 91 2.87 15.68 -0.44
C PRO A 91 4.08 15.54 -1.36
N LEU A 92 3.87 14.89 -2.50
CA LEU A 92 4.93 14.68 -3.48
C LEU A 92 5.27 16.00 -4.18
N GLY A 93 6.55 16.21 -4.46
CA GLY A 93 6.97 17.37 -5.25
C GLY A 93 6.55 17.24 -6.72
N ASN A 94 6.18 18.36 -7.33
CA ASN A 94 5.66 18.43 -8.69
C ASN A 94 6.57 17.73 -9.72
N GLU A 95 7.89 17.87 -9.58
CA GLU A 95 8.88 17.22 -10.46
C GLU A 95 8.78 15.69 -10.41
N LYS A 96 8.64 15.11 -9.20
CA LYS A 96 8.50 13.65 -9.03
C LYS A 96 7.20 13.13 -9.59
N ILE A 97 6.11 13.89 -9.42
CA ILE A 97 4.82 13.51 -10.00
C ILE A 97 4.92 13.51 -11.52
N LEU A 98 5.54 14.53 -12.11
CA LEU A 98 5.74 14.63 -13.55
C LEU A 98 6.58 13.48 -14.10
N GLU A 99 7.71 13.16 -13.45
CA GLU A 99 8.57 12.02 -13.83
C GLU A 99 7.80 10.69 -13.82
N HIS A 100 7.00 10.46 -12.77
CA HIS A 100 6.19 9.25 -12.66
C HIS A 100 5.06 9.20 -13.70
N LEU A 101 4.41 10.32 -13.99
CA LEU A 101 3.37 10.36 -15.03
C LEU A 101 3.98 10.09 -16.41
N GLN A 102 5.16 10.63 -16.72
CA GLN A 102 5.87 10.31 -17.96
C GLN A 102 6.20 8.82 -18.08
N LEU A 103 6.63 8.20 -16.99
CA LEU A 103 6.90 6.77 -16.94
C LEU A 103 5.63 5.95 -17.23
N ILE A 104 4.49 6.34 -16.64
CA ILE A 104 3.20 5.66 -16.88
C ILE A 104 2.77 5.84 -18.34
N CYS A 105 2.85 7.05 -18.90
CA CYS A 105 2.51 7.30 -20.30
C CYS A 105 3.37 6.46 -21.26
N ALA A 106 4.66 6.29 -20.96
CA ALA A 106 5.55 5.46 -21.77
C ALA A 106 5.23 3.95 -21.68
N GLN A 107 4.80 3.47 -20.52
CA GLN A 107 4.45 2.06 -20.30
C GLN A 107 3.09 1.67 -20.89
N GLU A 108 2.12 2.57 -20.81
CA GLU A 108 0.74 2.35 -21.28
C GLU A 108 0.53 2.83 -22.73
N GLU A 109 1.60 3.30 -23.41
CA GLU A 109 1.58 3.84 -24.78
C GLU A 109 0.57 4.99 -24.96
N VAL A 110 0.37 5.80 -23.92
CA VAL A 110 -0.56 6.94 -23.95
C VAL A 110 0.15 8.17 -24.52
N LEU A 111 -0.39 8.70 -25.62
CA LEU A 111 0.10 9.93 -26.24
C LEU A 111 -0.43 11.15 -25.47
N CYS A 112 0.38 11.67 -24.55
CA CYS A 112 0.09 12.89 -23.79
C CYS A 112 1.04 14.03 -24.14
N GLY A 113 0.49 15.21 -24.42
CA GLY A 113 1.28 16.44 -24.53
C GLY A 113 1.87 16.85 -23.18
N GLN A 114 3.03 17.53 -23.20
CA GLN A 114 3.69 17.95 -21.96
C GLN A 114 2.92 19.02 -21.19
N GLU A 115 2.08 19.80 -21.88
CA GLU A 115 1.16 20.76 -21.27
C GLU A 115 0.08 20.07 -20.43
N VAL A 116 -0.44 18.95 -20.92
CA VAL A 116 -1.42 18.11 -20.21
C VAL A 116 -0.81 17.53 -18.94
N LEU A 117 0.42 17.04 -19.01
CA LEU A 117 1.12 16.51 -17.83
C LEU A 117 1.34 17.59 -16.76
N ARG A 118 1.68 18.82 -17.15
CA ARG A 118 1.82 19.95 -16.22
C ARG A 118 0.48 20.29 -15.58
N LEU A 119 -0.59 20.39 -16.38
CA LEU A 119 -1.93 20.65 -15.87
C LEU A 119 -2.39 19.56 -14.88
N LEU A 120 -2.10 18.29 -15.17
CA LEU A 120 -2.41 17.19 -14.26
C LEU A 120 -1.66 17.33 -12.94
N VAL A 121 -0.38 17.69 -12.96
CA VAL A 121 0.42 17.92 -11.75
C VAL A 121 -0.17 19.07 -10.93
N ASP A 122 -0.51 20.20 -11.57
CA ASP A 122 -1.08 21.37 -10.90
C ASP A 122 -2.47 21.07 -10.31
N THR A 123 -3.29 20.31 -11.03
CA THR A 123 -4.63 19.89 -10.58
C THR A 123 -4.58 18.91 -9.41
N SER A 124 -3.47 18.20 -9.25
CA SER A 124 -3.34 17.10 -8.29
C SER A 124 -2.88 17.52 -6.90
N ASP A 125 -2.36 18.75 -6.74
CA ASP A 125 -1.94 19.33 -5.45
C ASP A 125 -1.08 18.37 -4.60
N GLY A 126 -0.12 17.68 -5.25
CA GLY A 126 0.78 16.75 -4.58
C GLY A 126 0.24 15.33 -4.37
N ASP A 127 -1.01 15.03 -4.76
CA ASP A 127 -1.62 13.69 -4.71
C ASP A 127 -1.44 12.92 -6.03
N MET A 128 -0.55 11.95 -6.01
CA MET A 128 -0.29 11.08 -7.16
C MET A 128 -1.49 10.19 -7.54
N ARG A 129 -2.32 9.76 -6.59
CA ARG A 129 -3.50 8.96 -6.89
C ARG A 129 -4.48 9.78 -7.73
N ARG A 130 -4.68 11.04 -7.37
CA ARG A 130 -5.52 11.97 -8.12
C ARG A 130 -4.96 12.16 -9.53
N ALA A 131 -3.67 12.43 -9.67
CA ALA A 131 -3.00 12.60 -10.97
C ALA A 131 -3.22 11.41 -11.92
N ILE A 132 -2.97 10.20 -11.41
CA ILE A 132 -3.11 8.96 -12.19
C ILE A 132 -4.57 8.70 -12.55
N THR A 133 -5.50 8.91 -11.61
CA THR A 133 -6.93 8.69 -11.85
C THR A 133 -7.47 9.65 -12.91
N CYS A 134 -7.06 10.92 -12.87
CA CYS A 134 -7.40 11.90 -13.90
C CYS A 134 -6.83 11.48 -15.26
N LEU A 135 -5.53 11.16 -15.33
CA LEU A 135 -4.88 10.69 -16.56
C LEU A 135 -5.59 9.48 -17.15
N GLN A 136 -5.87 8.47 -16.32
CA GLN A 136 -6.55 7.25 -16.75
C GLN A 136 -7.98 7.52 -17.23
N SER A 137 -8.69 8.46 -16.62
CA SER A 137 -10.04 8.84 -17.03
C SER A 137 -10.02 9.57 -18.38
N SER A 138 -9.07 10.48 -18.58
CA SER A 138 -8.89 11.20 -19.86
C SER A 138 -8.48 10.25 -20.98
N ALA A 139 -7.60 9.30 -20.71
CA ALA A 139 -7.20 8.28 -21.68
C ALA A 139 -8.35 7.33 -22.08
N LYS A 140 -9.35 7.12 -21.20
CA LYS A 140 -10.52 6.28 -21.49
C LYS A 140 -11.59 6.97 -22.34
N LEU A 141 -11.66 8.30 -22.31
CA LEU A 141 -12.60 9.07 -23.15
C LEU A 141 -12.16 9.08 -24.62
N GLN A 142 -10.86 8.98 -24.85
CA GLN A 142 -10.27 8.96 -26.18
C GLN A 142 -10.27 7.55 -26.79
N ASP A 143 -10.47 7.45 -28.10
CA ASP A 143 -10.28 6.19 -28.83
C ASP A 143 -8.80 5.76 -28.81
N LYS A 144 -8.55 4.45 -28.89
CA LYS A 144 -7.18 3.89 -28.84
C LYS A 144 -6.26 4.57 -29.85
N GLY A 145 -5.27 5.31 -29.35
CA GLY A 145 -4.25 5.99 -30.16
C GLY A 145 -4.50 7.49 -30.41
N ALA A 146 -5.57 8.07 -29.85
CA ALA A 146 -5.77 9.51 -29.90
C ALA A 146 -4.97 10.25 -28.81
N LEU A 147 -4.60 11.49 -29.11
CA LEU A 147 -3.75 12.33 -28.27
C LEU A 147 -4.62 12.98 -27.19
N VAL A 148 -4.25 12.81 -25.92
CA VAL A 148 -4.99 13.42 -24.80
C VAL A 148 -4.81 14.94 -24.87
N THR A 149 -5.92 15.67 -24.91
CA THR A 149 -5.94 17.13 -24.99
C THR A 149 -6.08 17.77 -23.60
N VAL A 150 -5.83 19.09 -23.53
CA VAL A 150 -5.95 19.84 -22.27
C VAL A 150 -7.42 19.96 -21.86
N GLU A 151 -8.30 20.10 -22.85
CA GLU A 151 -9.74 20.23 -22.71
C GLU A 151 -10.34 18.99 -22.03
N ASP A 152 -9.91 17.78 -22.42
CA ASP A 152 -10.38 16.53 -21.83
C ASP A 152 -10.06 16.45 -20.32
N VAL A 153 -8.88 16.94 -19.92
CA VAL A 153 -8.46 16.96 -18.51
C VAL A 153 -9.26 18.00 -17.74
N LEU A 154 -9.56 19.16 -18.33
CA LEU A 154 -10.38 20.19 -17.68
C LEU A 154 -11.81 19.71 -17.44
N GLU A 155 -12.41 19.03 -18.42
CA GLU A 155 -13.76 18.46 -18.28
C GLU A 155 -13.82 17.43 -17.14
N ILE A 156 -12.85 16.52 -17.07
CA ILE A 156 -12.82 15.48 -16.02
C ILE A 156 -12.46 16.04 -14.65
N SER A 157 -11.50 16.97 -14.60
CA SER A 157 -11.03 17.52 -13.33
C SER A 157 -12.07 18.44 -12.67
N GLY A 158 -13.08 18.88 -13.43
CA GLY A 158 -14.14 19.76 -12.94
C GLY A 158 -13.61 21.13 -12.50
N VAL A 159 -12.41 21.50 -12.95
CA VAL A 159 -11.79 22.80 -12.64
C VAL A 159 -12.39 23.83 -13.59
N ILE A 160 -13.40 24.56 -13.10
CA ILE A 160 -13.95 25.72 -13.80
C ILE A 160 -12.94 26.86 -13.64
N GLN A 161 -12.22 27.19 -14.72
CA GLN A 161 -11.48 28.45 -14.78
C GLN A 161 -12.49 29.61 -14.86
N PHE A 162 -12.45 30.52 -13.89
CA PHE A 162 -13.11 31.82 -13.97
C PHE A 162 -12.20 32.84 -14.65
#